data_AF-A0AAV2UZZ0-F1
#
_entry.id   AF-A0AAV2UZZ0-F1
#
_cell.length_a   1.000
_cell.length_b   1.000
_cell.length_c   1.000
_cell.angle_alpha   90.00
_cell.angle_beta   90.00
_cell.angle_gamma   90.00
#
_symmetry.space_group_name_H-M   'P 1'
#
loop_
_entity.id
_entity.type
_entity.pdbx_description
1 polymer ?
#
loop_
_entity_poly.entity_id
_entity_poly.type
_entity_poly.pdbx_seq_one_letter_code
_entity_poly.pdbx_strand_id
1 'polypeptide(L)'
;MSKFPHKTPETLRQYFQAKDLGQLTEINHSYGPHFENLENTIDRLTQEISTQKGKLSGLLKANEELSQNYDKIVVEQERYEDNRASIMSDSCTGAERYLALSALGMSPFDSYHHNSRNLQNEIDTINKKLNELNSHLALWKNQRSKAVSELKILNSIIDEKRKELEVDHQFTLSSN
;
A
#
# COMPACT_ATOMS: atom_id res chain seq x y z
N MET A 1 -9.98 0.04 -12.82
CA MET A 1 -9.73 0.80 -14.07
C MET A 1 -10.98 1.59 -14.41
N SER A 2 -10.88 2.82 -14.91
CA SER A 2 -12.03 3.52 -15.52
C SER A 2 -12.61 2.65 -16.64
N LYS A 3 -13.93 2.69 -16.84
CA LYS A 3 -14.57 1.86 -17.86
C LYS A 3 -14.31 2.39 -19.27
N PHE A 4 -14.02 3.70 -19.37
CA PHE A 4 -13.66 4.38 -20.60
C PHE A 4 -12.35 5.17 -20.42
N PRO A 5 -11.21 4.48 -20.28
CA PRO A 5 -9.96 5.08 -19.80
C PRO A 5 -9.34 6.13 -20.73
N HIS A 6 -9.78 6.20 -21.99
CA HIS A 6 -9.24 7.10 -23.02
C HIS A 6 -10.25 8.14 -23.54
N LYS A 7 -11.43 8.24 -22.92
CA LYS A 7 -12.46 9.18 -23.37
C LYS A 7 -12.50 10.42 -22.46
N THR A 8 -12.46 11.60 -23.06
CA THR A 8 -12.81 12.85 -22.37
C THR A 8 -14.32 12.90 -22.11
N PRO A 9 -14.80 13.74 -21.18
CA PRO A 9 -16.23 13.92 -20.93
C PRO A 9 -17.05 14.19 -22.20
N GLU A 10 -16.51 14.98 -23.14
CA GLU A 10 -17.16 15.34 -24.40
C GLU A 10 -17.29 14.13 -25.33
N THR A 11 -16.21 13.34 -25.48
CA THR A 11 -16.24 12.12 -26.30
C THR A 11 -17.11 11.02 -25.68
N LEU A 12 -17.24 11.00 -24.35
CA LEU A 12 -18.18 10.14 -23.62
C LEU A 12 -19.62 10.54 -23.90
N ARG A 13 -19.93 11.84 -23.86
CA ARG A 13 -21.27 12.35 -24.20
C ARG A 13 -21.67 11.96 -25.61
N GLN A 14 -20.81 12.21 -26.60
CA GLN A 14 -21.08 11.83 -27.99
C GLN A 14 -21.29 10.32 -28.14
N TYR A 15 -20.45 9.52 -27.48
CA TYR A 15 -20.57 8.06 -27.48
C TYR A 15 -21.90 7.56 -26.91
N PHE A 16 -22.36 8.15 -25.79
CA PHE A 16 -23.63 7.78 -25.18
C PHE A 16 -24.84 8.31 -25.96
N GLN A 17 -24.76 9.52 -26.54
CA GLN A 17 -25.84 10.08 -27.36
C GLN A 17 -26.14 9.23 -28.61
N ALA A 18 -25.11 8.62 -29.20
CA ALA A 18 -25.23 7.74 -30.36
C ALA A 18 -25.89 6.37 -30.06
N LYS A 19 -26.15 6.05 -28.78
CA LYS A 19 -26.77 4.78 -28.37
C LYS A 19 -28.26 4.90 -28.13
N ASP A 20 -28.97 3.79 -28.29
CA ASP A 20 -30.37 3.68 -27.88
C ASP A 20 -30.50 3.53 -26.35
N LEU A 21 -31.72 3.75 -25.86
CA LEU A 21 -32.01 3.74 -24.43
C LEU A 21 -31.79 2.35 -23.78
N GLY A 22 -32.03 1.26 -24.51
CA GLY A 22 -31.79 -0.10 -24.03
C GLY A 22 -30.30 -0.33 -23.77
N GLN A 23 -29.46 -0.02 -24.77
CA GLN A 23 -28.01 -0.09 -24.65
C GLN A 23 -27.46 0.78 -23.51
N LEU A 24 -28.00 1.99 -23.32
CA LEU A 24 -27.58 2.88 -22.24
C LEU A 24 -27.94 2.30 -20.86
N THR A 25 -29.10 1.65 -20.75
CA THR A 25 -29.55 0.99 -19.51
C THR A 25 -28.69 -0.23 -19.18
N GLU A 26 -28.29 -1.03 -20.17
CA GLU A 26 -27.35 -2.13 -19.98
C GLU A 26 -25.97 -1.63 -19.52
N ILE A 27 -25.46 -0.57 -20.15
CA ILE A 27 -24.20 0.06 -19.73
C ILE A 27 -24.34 0.56 -18.28
N ASN A 28 -25.48 1.14 -17.92
CA ASN A 28 -25.75 1.61 -16.56
C ASN A 28 -25.68 0.47 -15.54
N HIS A 29 -26.43 -0.61 -15.75
CA HIS A 29 -26.44 -1.76 -14.86
C HIS A 29 -25.05 -2.37 -14.69
N SER A 30 -24.25 -2.40 -15.76
CA SER A 30 -22.90 -2.95 -15.69
C SER A 30 -21.93 -2.11 -14.83
N TYR A 31 -22.27 -0.89 -14.39
CA TYR A 31 -21.46 -0.14 -13.43
C TYR A 31 -21.57 -0.68 -12.00
N GLY A 32 -22.65 -1.37 -11.63
CA GLY A 32 -22.81 -1.93 -10.28
C GLY A 32 -21.66 -2.86 -9.89
N PRO A 33 -21.44 -3.96 -10.61
CA PRO A 33 -20.31 -4.88 -10.35
C PRO A 33 -18.93 -4.21 -10.48
N HIS A 34 -18.83 -3.16 -11.29
CA HIS A 34 -17.59 -2.41 -11.47
C HIS A 34 -17.24 -1.59 -10.22
N PHE A 35 -18.20 -0.89 -9.64
CA PHE A 35 -18.01 -0.17 -8.37
C PHE A 35 -17.73 -1.11 -7.20
N GLU A 36 -18.42 -2.25 -7.15
CA GLU A 36 -18.17 -3.26 -6.12
C GLU A 36 -16.72 -3.76 -6.17
N ASN A 37 -16.20 -4.06 -7.36
CA ASN A 37 -14.79 -4.44 -7.52
C ASN A 37 -13.82 -3.31 -7.12
N LEU A 38 -14.13 -2.06 -7.47
CA LEU A 38 -13.33 -0.91 -7.09
C LEU A 38 -13.26 -0.74 -5.56
N GLU A 39 -14.40 -0.81 -4.87
CA GLU A 39 -14.44 -0.69 -3.41
C GLU A 39 -13.73 -1.87 -2.74
N ASN A 40 -13.97 -3.11 -3.18
CA ASN A 40 -13.27 -4.28 -2.67
C ASN A 40 -11.74 -4.16 -2.81
N THR A 41 -11.27 -3.59 -3.94
CA THR A 41 -9.84 -3.35 -4.16
C THR A 41 -9.30 -2.26 -3.23
N ILE A 42 -10.04 -1.16 -3.05
CA ILE A 42 -9.69 -0.06 -2.14
C ILE A 42 -9.64 -0.55 -0.70
N ASP A 43 -10.61 -1.35 -0.27
CA ASP A 43 -10.68 -1.91 1.08
C ASP A 43 -9.51 -2.85 1.34
N ARG A 44 -9.20 -3.75 0.40
CA ARG A 44 -8.04 -4.64 0.51
C ARG A 44 -6.73 -3.86 0.64
N LEU A 45 -6.53 -2.82 -0.17
CA LEU A 45 -5.33 -1.96 -0.07
C LEU A 45 -5.28 -1.22 1.26
N THR A 46 -6.43 -0.73 1.75
CA THR A 46 -6.52 -0.03 3.03
C THR A 46 -6.17 -0.95 4.20
N GLN A 47 -6.66 -2.19 4.17
CA GLN A 47 -6.31 -3.22 5.15
C GLN A 47 -4.81 -3.55 5.09
N GLU A 48 -4.25 -3.76 3.89
CA GLU A 48 -2.83 -4.06 3.75
C GLU A 48 -1.95 -2.91 4.29
N ILE A 49 -2.30 -1.65 4.00
CA ILE A 49 -1.63 -0.47 4.56
C ILE A 49 -1.69 -0.48 6.09
N SER A 50 -2.85 -0.80 6.67
CA SER A 50 -3.01 -0.89 8.12
C SER A 50 -2.10 -1.95 8.72
N THR A 51 -2.05 -3.15 8.12
CA THR A 51 -1.14 -4.22 8.54
C THR A 51 0.32 -3.81 8.47
N GLN A 52 0.75 -3.18 7.38
CA GLN A 52 2.14 -2.73 7.25
C GLN A 52 2.48 -1.62 8.26
N LYS A 53 1.55 -0.69 8.53
CA LYS A 53 1.74 0.32 9.59
C LYS A 53 1.88 -0.31 10.97
N GLY A 54 1.11 -1.35 11.28
CA GLY A 54 1.25 -2.10 12.52
C GLY A 54 2.59 -2.82 12.66
N LYS A 55 3.12 -3.36 11.55
CA LYS A 55 4.49 -3.92 11.53
C LYS A 55 5.55 -2.85 11.76
N LEU A 56 5.40 -1.71 11.08
CA LEU A 56 6.32 -0.58 11.21
C LEU A 56 6.38 -0.06 12.65
N SER A 57 5.23 0.11 13.32
CA SER A 57 5.23 0.56 14.72
C SER A 57 5.93 -0.43 15.65
N GLY A 58 5.77 -1.74 15.41
CA GLY A 58 6.50 -2.77 16.15
C GLY A 58 8.01 -2.66 15.97
N LEU A 59 8.49 -2.47 14.73
CA LEU A 59 9.93 -2.32 14.45
C LEU A 59 10.50 -1.03 15.03
N LEU A 60 9.76 0.08 14.96
CA LEU A 60 10.19 1.35 15.57
C LEU A 60 10.34 1.21 17.08
N LYS A 61 9.41 0.51 17.74
CA LYS A 61 9.52 0.21 19.16
C LYS A 61 10.74 -0.67 19.47
N ALA A 62 10.98 -1.71 18.68
CA ALA A 62 12.16 -2.56 18.85
C ALA A 62 13.48 -1.78 18.68
N ASN A 63 13.52 -0.83 17.73
CA ASN A 63 14.68 0.03 17.51
C ASN A 63 14.91 1.01 18.68
N GLU A 64 13.82 1.52 19.27
CA GLU A 64 13.87 2.35 20.46
C GLU A 64 14.37 1.55 21.67
N GLU A 65 13.86 0.35 21.88
CA GLU A 65 14.31 -0.56 22.95
C GLU A 65 15.80 -0.93 22.78
N LEU A 66 16.25 -1.17 21.55
CA LEU A 66 17.66 -1.42 21.26
C LEU A 66 18.53 -0.19 21.62
N SER A 67 18.06 1.01 21.29
CA SER A 67 18.75 2.27 21.62
C SER A 67 18.80 2.54 23.12
N GLN A 68 17.72 2.27 23.85
CA GLN A 68 17.67 2.43 25.30
C GLN A 68 18.59 1.47 26.05
N ASN A 69 18.89 0.30 25.46
CA ASN A 69 19.81 -0.68 26.04
C ASN A 69 21.28 -0.40 25.69
N TYR A 70 21.61 0.69 25.00
CA TYR A 70 22.97 0.99 24.57
C TYR A 70 23.98 1.01 25.73
N ASP A 71 23.65 1.64 26.85
CA ASP A 71 24.55 1.71 28.01
C ASP A 71 24.89 0.32 28.58
N LYS A 72 23.95 -0.63 28.53
CA LYS A 72 24.21 -2.02 28.93
C LYS A 72 25.20 -2.68 27.99
N ILE A 73 25.07 -2.42 26.69
CA ILE A 73 25.95 -2.96 25.66
C ILE A 73 27.37 -2.40 25.82
N VAL A 74 27.51 -1.13 26.21
CA VAL A 74 28.83 -0.55 26.55
C VAL A 74 29.49 -1.33 27.68
N VAL A 75 28.76 -1.60 28.77
CA VAL A 75 29.29 -2.40 29.89
C VAL A 75 29.63 -3.84 29.49
N GLU A 76 28.81 -4.46 28.65
CA GLU A 76 29.09 -5.80 28.12
C GLU A 76 30.31 -5.82 27.19
N GLN A 77 30.50 -4.75 26.41
CA GLN A 77 31.67 -4.60 25.54
C GLN A 77 32.96 -4.48 26.34
N GLU A 78 32.97 -3.72 27.44
CA GLU A 78 34.12 -3.63 28.34
C GLU A 78 34.51 -5.02 28.86
N ARG A 79 33.52 -5.79 29.34
CA ARG A 79 33.76 -7.18 29.79
C ARG A 79 34.26 -8.09 28.67
N TYR A 80 33.76 -7.91 27.45
CA TYR A 80 34.21 -8.65 26.29
C TYR A 80 35.68 -8.36 25.98
N GLU A 81 36.09 -7.09 26.00
CA GLU A 81 37.49 -6.69 25.78
C GLU A 81 38.41 -7.18 26.90
N ASP A 82 37.98 -7.12 28.16
CA ASP A 82 38.74 -7.66 29.30
C ASP A 82 38.98 -9.18 29.13
N ASN A 83 37.93 -9.92 28.78
CA ASN A 83 38.02 -11.36 28.51
C ASN A 83 38.95 -11.63 27.32
N ARG A 84 38.85 -10.84 26.25
CA ARG A 84 39.70 -10.96 25.07
C ARG A 84 41.17 -10.68 25.39
N ALA A 85 41.45 -9.64 26.18
CA ALA A 85 42.80 -9.30 26.62
C ALA A 85 43.41 -10.41 27.49
N SER A 86 42.61 -10.98 28.39
CA SER A 86 43.02 -12.13 29.22
C SER A 86 43.42 -13.35 28.38
N ILE A 87 42.61 -13.71 27.38
CA ILE A 87 42.91 -14.80 26.43
C ILE A 87 44.18 -14.52 25.63
N MET A 88 44.43 -13.25 25.30
CA MET A 88 45.59 -12.83 24.52
C MET A 88 46.90 -12.75 25.32
N SER A 89 46.85 -12.86 26.64
CA SER A 89 48.04 -12.87 27.50
C SER A 89 49.00 -14.03 27.18
N ASP A 90 50.25 -13.92 27.62
CA ASP A 90 51.32 -14.89 27.34
C ASP A 90 51.10 -16.29 27.98
N SER A 91 49.99 -16.46 28.71
CA SER A 91 49.66 -17.68 29.45
C SER A 91 48.95 -18.76 28.62
N CYS A 92 48.44 -18.44 27.42
CA CYS A 92 47.71 -19.38 26.56
C CYS A 92 48.54 -19.86 25.36
N THR A 93 48.58 -21.18 25.15
CA THR A 93 49.16 -21.77 23.93
C THR A 93 48.32 -21.44 22.69
N GLY A 94 48.89 -21.56 21.48
CA GLY A 94 48.21 -21.17 20.24
C GLY A 94 46.88 -21.88 19.99
N ALA A 95 46.77 -23.16 20.33
CA ALA A 95 45.53 -23.94 20.17
C ALA A 95 44.46 -23.56 21.19
N GLU A 96 44.85 -23.38 22.46
CA GLU A 96 43.94 -22.93 23.53
C GLU A 96 43.40 -21.53 23.25
N ARG A 97 44.26 -20.62 22.79
CA ARG A 97 43.88 -19.26 22.39
C ARG A 97 42.86 -19.27 21.26
N TYR A 98 43.07 -20.11 20.24
CA TYR A 98 42.13 -20.23 19.13
C TYR A 98 40.75 -20.71 19.58
N LEU A 99 40.70 -21.77 20.40
CA LEU A 99 39.45 -22.29 20.95
C LEU A 99 38.75 -21.26 21.86
N ALA A 100 39.50 -20.56 22.70
CA ALA A 100 38.98 -19.54 23.61
C ALA A 100 38.41 -18.33 22.85
N LEU A 101 39.11 -17.83 21.81
CA LEU A 101 38.59 -16.76 20.95
C LEU A 101 37.35 -17.20 20.18
N SER A 102 37.32 -18.45 19.69
CA SER A 102 36.13 -18.98 19.03
C SER A 102 34.93 -19.09 19.98
N ALA A 103 35.17 -19.43 21.25
CA ALA A 103 34.12 -19.52 22.27
C ALA A 103 33.64 -18.15 22.75
N LEU A 104 34.51 -17.13 22.74
CA LEU A 104 34.16 -15.75 23.10
C LEU A 104 33.13 -15.14 22.13
N GLY A 105 33.15 -15.56 20.86
CA GLY A 105 32.12 -15.22 19.88
C GLY A 105 32.23 -13.79 19.34
N MET A 106 31.08 -13.25 18.92
CA MET A 106 30.98 -11.90 18.35
C MET A 106 30.93 -10.84 19.46
N SER A 107 31.52 -9.68 19.22
CA SER A 107 31.48 -8.60 20.20
C SER A 107 30.04 -8.08 20.40
N PRO A 108 29.70 -7.61 21.62
CA PRO A 108 28.44 -6.93 21.88
C PRO A 108 28.18 -5.75 20.93
N PHE A 109 29.20 -4.94 20.60
CA PHE A 109 29.06 -3.85 19.62
C PHE A 109 28.79 -4.34 18.21
N ASP A 110 29.48 -5.40 17.74
CA ASP A 110 29.20 -5.95 16.42
C ASP A 110 27.77 -6.48 16.33
N SER A 111 27.30 -7.18 17.36
CA SER A 111 25.94 -7.68 17.46
C SER A 111 24.91 -6.54 17.47
N TYR A 112 25.18 -5.47 18.23
CA TYR A 112 24.34 -4.27 18.25
C TYR A 112 24.26 -3.60 16.89
N HIS A 113 25.40 -3.32 16.25
CA HIS A 113 25.43 -2.67 14.94
C HIS A 113 24.78 -3.53 13.86
N HIS A 114 24.96 -4.85 13.92
CA HIS A 114 24.28 -5.78 13.03
C HIS A 114 22.75 -5.70 13.20
N ASN A 115 22.27 -5.80 14.44
CA ASN A 115 20.83 -5.75 14.74
C ASN A 115 20.21 -4.39 14.38
N SER A 116 20.89 -3.29 14.72
CA SER A 116 20.46 -1.93 14.37
C SER A 116 20.35 -1.75 12.86
N ARG A 117 21.36 -2.20 12.09
CA ARG A 117 21.32 -2.15 10.63
C ARG A 117 20.18 -3.00 10.05
N ASN A 118 19.96 -4.20 10.58
CA ASN A 118 18.88 -5.06 10.12
C ASN A 118 17.50 -4.42 10.36
N LEU A 119 17.26 -3.90 11.58
CA LEU A 119 16.03 -3.19 11.91
C LEU A 119 15.82 -1.97 10.99
N GLN A 120 16.86 -1.18 10.75
CA GLN A 120 16.77 -0.03 9.86
C GLN A 120 16.43 -0.45 8.42
N ASN A 121 17.06 -1.50 7.91
CA ASN A 121 16.77 -2.03 6.57
C ASN A 121 15.32 -2.52 6.44
N GLU A 122 14.78 -3.17 7.47
CA GLU A 122 13.38 -3.62 7.51
C GLU A 122 12.42 -2.43 7.55
N ILE A 123 12.71 -1.43 8.38
CA ILE A 123 11.96 -0.17 8.45
C ILE A 123 11.91 0.51 7.09
N ASP A 124 13.05 0.65 6.43
CA ASP A 124 13.16 1.27 5.10
C ASP A 124 12.38 0.50 4.04
N THR A 125 12.43 -0.83 4.10
CA THR A 125 11.70 -1.72 3.19
C THR A 125 10.19 -1.57 3.36
N ILE A 126 9.70 -1.56 4.60
CA ILE A 126 8.28 -1.36 4.90
C ILE A 126 7.82 0.04 4.50
N ASN A 127 8.63 1.06 4.73
CA ASN A 127 8.32 2.44 4.31
C ASN A 127 8.19 2.55 2.78
N LYS A 128 9.10 1.93 2.02
CA LYS A 128 8.99 1.86 0.55
C LYS A 128 7.69 1.18 0.13
N LYS A 129 7.38 0.03 0.71
CA LYS A 129 6.13 -0.70 0.43
C LYS A 129 4.88 0.12 0.78
N LEU A 130 4.88 0.84 1.91
CA LEU A 130 3.80 1.73 2.29
C LEU A 130 3.60 2.86 1.28
N ASN A 131 4.68 3.46 0.77
CA ASN A 131 4.60 4.50 -0.25
C ASN A 131 4.02 3.97 -1.57
N GLU A 132 4.41 2.77 -1.99
CA GLU A 132 3.84 2.10 -3.17
C GLU A 132 2.33 1.82 -2.98
N LEU A 133 1.95 1.24 -1.84
CA LEU A 133 0.55 0.95 -1.52
C LEU A 133 -0.31 2.22 -1.46
N ASN A 134 0.20 3.30 -0.86
CA ASN A 134 -0.49 4.59 -0.81
C ASN A 134 -0.67 5.18 -2.23
N SER A 135 0.34 5.04 -3.08
CA SER A 135 0.28 5.48 -4.49
C SER A 135 -0.78 4.69 -5.26
N HIS A 136 -0.82 3.37 -5.08
CA HIS A 136 -1.85 2.52 -5.65
C HIS A 136 -3.24 2.90 -5.13
N LEU A 137 -3.40 3.13 -3.82
CA LEU A 137 -4.66 3.55 -3.23
C LEU A 137 -5.16 4.87 -3.82
N ALA A 138 -4.26 5.85 -3.99
CA ALA A 138 -4.59 7.12 -4.62
C ALA A 138 -5.06 6.95 -6.07
N LEU A 139 -4.37 6.09 -6.83
CA LEU A 139 -4.76 5.73 -8.20
C LEU A 139 -6.15 5.10 -8.25
N TRP A 140 -6.46 4.12 -7.38
CA TRP A 140 -7.77 3.48 -7.34
C TRP A 140 -8.89 4.43 -6.91
N LYS A 141 -8.63 5.33 -5.94
CA LYS A 141 -9.57 6.40 -5.56
C LYS A 141 -9.85 7.36 -6.72
N ASN A 142 -8.82 7.71 -7.49
CA ASN A 142 -8.97 8.51 -8.71
C ASN A 142 -9.82 7.78 -9.75
N GLN A 143 -9.58 6.49 -9.97
CA GLN A 143 -10.37 5.67 -10.89
C GLN A 143 -11.84 5.58 -10.48
N ARG A 144 -12.13 5.45 -9.18
CA ARG A 144 -13.49 5.52 -8.66
C ARG A 144 -14.14 6.86 -8.97
N SER A 145 -13.44 7.97 -8.71
CA SER A 145 -13.95 9.31 -9.01
C SER A 145 -14.27 9.48 -10.51
N LYS A 146 -13.41 8.99 -11.39
CA LYS A 146 -13.66 8.98 -12.85
C LYS A 146 -14.89 8.16 -13.22
N ALA A 147 -15.02 6.94 -12.69
CA ALA A 147 -16.18 6.09 -12.95
C ALA A 147 -17.50 6.74 -12.47
N VAL A 148 -17.49 7.45 -11.34
CA VAL A 148 -18.65 8.23 -10.87
C VAL A 148 -19.01 9.34 -11.87
N SER A 149 -18.01 10.09 -12.36
CA SER A 149 -18.24 11.13 -13.36
C SER A 149 -18.78 10.56 -14.67
N GLU A 150 -18.26 9.42 -15.13
CA GLU A 150 -18.75 8.70 -16.31
C GLU A 150 -20.23 8.29 -16.15
N LEU A 151 -20.58 7.72 -14.98
CA LEU A 151 -21.96 7.32 -14.68
C LEU A 151 -22.91 8.52 -14.61
N LYS A 152 -22.48 9.67 -14.07
CA LYS A 152 -23.28 10.90 -14.07
C LYS A 152 -23.60 11.38 -15.47
N ILE A 153 -22.63 11.34 -16.39
CA ILE A 153 -22.85 11.70 -17.79
C ILE A 153 -23.84 10.75 -18.44
N LEU A 154 -23.68 9.44 -18.21
CA LEU A 154 -24.59 8.42 -18.71
C LEU A 154 -26.03 8.65 -18.24
N ASN A 155 -26.23 8.87 -16.94
CA ASN A 155 -27.55 9.11 -16.36
C ASN A 155 -28.22 10.34 -16.96
N SER A 156 -27.49 11.44 -17.14
CA SER A 156 -28.00 12.66 -17.78
C SER A 156 -28.57 12.38 -19.17
N ILE A 157 -27.87 11.58 -19.98
CA ILE A 157 -28.28 11.25 -21.35
C ILE A 157 -29.45 10.27 -21.38
N ILE A 158 -29.50 9.33 -20.43
CA ILE A 158 -30.65 8.45 -20.23
C ILE A 158 -31.91 9.27 -19.92
N ASP A 159 -31.79 10.25 -19.02
CA ASP A 159 -32.92 11.11 -18.62
C ASP A 159 -33.37 12.02 -19.77
N GLU A 160 -32.44 12.57 -20.56
CA GLU A 160 -32.75 13.33 -21.77
C GLU A 160 -33.55 12.48 -22.77
N LYS A 161 -33.07 11.27 -23.11
CA LYS A 161 -33.74 10.38 -24.06
C LYS A 161 -35.09 9.87 -23.56
N ARG A 162 -35.27 9.66 -22.25
CA ARG A 162 -36.57 9.29 -21.67
C ARG A 162 -37.60 10.41 -21.86
N LYS A 163 -37.20 11.67 -21.62
CA LYS A 163 -38.08 12.83 -21.82
C LYS A 163 -38.47 13.01 -23.28
N GLU A 164 -37.55 12.81 -24.22
CA GLU A 164 -37.85 12.87 -25.66
C GLU A 164 -38.95 11.87 -26.04
N LEU A 165 -38.83 10.62 -25.57
CA LEU A 165 -39.83 9.57 -25.82
C LEU A 165 -41.20 9.87 -25.19
N GLU A 166 -41.24 10.46 -23.99
CA GLU A 166 -42.48 10.88 -23.33
C GLU A 166 -43.19 12.01 -24.09
N VAL A 167 -42.44 12.97 -24.62
CA VAL A 167 -42.95 14.08 -25.43
C VAL A 167 -43.50 13.56 -26.77
N ASP A 168 -42.78 12.69 -27.46
CA ASP A 168 -43.23 12.07 -28.71
C ASP A 168 -44.54 11.28 -28.51
N HIS A 169 -44.68 10.56 -27.40
CA HIS A 169 -45.92 9.86 -27.05
C HIS A 169 -47.10 10.82 -26.81
N GLN A 170 -46.89 11.97 -26.17
CA GLN A 170 -47.96 12.96 -25.95
C GLN A 170 -48.44 13.61 -27.25
N PHE A 171 -47.54 13.89 -28.21
CA PHE A 171 -47.92 14.44 -29.51
C PHE A 171 -48.70 13.46 -30.40
N THR A 172 -48.38 12.16 -30.31
CA THR A 172 -49.12 11.12 -31.07
C THR A 172 -50.53 10.86 -30.55
N LEU A 173 -50.79 11.04 -29.25
CA LEU A 173 -52.11 10.86 -28.64
C LEU A 173 -53.03 12.09 -28.77
N SER A 174 -52.47 13.28 -28.95
CA SER A 174 -53.22 14.54 -29.10
C SER A 174 -53.65 14.84 -30.56
N SER A 175 -53.27 13.97 -31.51
CA SER A 175 -53.51 14.15 -32.95
C SER A 175 -54.54 13.15 -33.54
N ASN A 176 -55.24 12.39 -32.70
CA ASN A 176 -56.37 11.52 -33.08
C ASN A 176 -57.67 12.05 -32.46
#